data_AF-E3T6N6-F1
#
_entry.id   AF-E3T6N6-F1
#
_cell.length_a   1.000
_cell.length_b   1.000
_cell.length_c   1.000
_cell.angle_alpha   90.00
_cell.angle_beta   90.00
_cell.angle_gamma   90.00
#
_symmetry.space_group_name_H-M   'P 1'
#
loop_
_entity.id
_entity.type
_entity.pdbx_description
1 polymer ?
#
loop_
_entity_poly.entity_id
_entity_poly.type
_entity_poly.pdbx_seq_one_letter_code
_entity_poly.pdbx_strand_id
1 'polypeptide(L)'
;MARAKRTARADARRRYRAEHAEIEGTTEAGEATTTAAAAGPTAAKAAPSATGQARVGVATAFRQSFRPLDIRADIAALPWLAIHTKALWLPLLLIVGSTVVIAFTGGTNLVGQFMFAYFIQTPAIGGVFLAGFLAPRASWLLGVLVGLASALCYAVIILFFPTTVAATTPTTSQATDAIVAALVLSPTMGAFFAAAAAWYRRFLQLSNPNRRQQQSKAKGNDGRTRSSGQKAGARR
;
A
#
# COMPACT_ATOMS: atom_id res chain seq x y z
N MET A 1 9.35 -30.22 43.96
CA MET A 1 8.27 -30.61 43.02
C MET A 1 7.85 -29.50 42.04
N ALA A 2 7.62 -28.23 42.43
CA ALA A 2 7.14 -27.17 41.51
C ALA A 2 8.14 -26.69 40.42
N ARG A 3 9.44 -27.00 40.57
CA ARG A 3 10.50 -26.60 39.63
C ARG A 3 10.54 -27.46 38.36
N ALA A 4 10.14 -28.74 38.43
CA ALA A 4 10.12 -29.66 37.30
C ALA A 4 8.99 -29.38 36.29
N LYS A 5 7.85 -28.83 36.73
CA LYS A 5 6.74 -28.42 35.85
C LYS A 5 7.05 -27.15 35.04
N ARG A 6 7.92 -26.26 35.54
CA ARG A 6 8.32 -25.03 34.83
C ARG A 6 9.34 -25.30 33.72
N THR A 7 10.21 -26.29 33.89
CA THR A 7 11.20 -26.68 32.87
C THR A 7 10.56 -27.42 31.70
N ALA A 8 9.62 -28.35 31.96
CA ALA A 8 8.91 -29.08 30.90
C ALA A 8 8.15 -28.16 29.93
N ARG A 9 7.53 -27.08 30.44
CA ARG A 9 6.82 -26.10 29.60
C ARG A 9 7.77 -25.22 28.77
N ALA A 10 8.98 -24.97 29.28
CA ALA A 10 10.00 -24.23 28.57
C ALA A 10 10.63 -25.07 27.45
N ASP A 11 10.85 -26.36 27.69
CA ASP A 11 11.39 -27.29 26.68
C ASP A 11 10.41 -27.60 25.56
N ALA A 12 9.10 -27.71 25.87
CA ALA A 12 8.07 -27.83 24.84
C ALA A 12 8.05 -26.63 23.87
N ARG A 13 8.30 -25.41 24.39
CA ARG A 13 8.39 -24.19 23.55
C ARG A 13 9.71 -24.07 22.79
N ARG A 14 10.77 -24.77 23.21
CA ARG A 14 12.02 -24.88 22.45
C ARG A 14 11.85 -25.86 21.29
N ARG A 15 11.26 -27.04 21.52
CA ARG A 15 10.97 -28.04 20.46
C ARG A 15 10.07 -27.49 19.37
N TYR A 16 9.00 -26.80 19.75
CA TYR A 16 8.08 -26.18 18.78
C TYR A 16 8.76 -25.13 17.89
N ARG A 17 9.77 -24.40 18.40
CA ARG A 17 10.52 -23.42 17.59
C ARG A 17 11.58 -24.08 16.71
N ALA A 18 12.11 -25.23 17.12
CA ALA A 18 13.04 -26.01 16.30
C ALA A 18 12.32 -26.68 15.12
N GLU A 19 11.16 -27.29 15.35
CA GLU A 19 10.35 -27.91 14.28
C GLU A 19 9.87 -26.88 13.24
N HIS A 20 9.52 -25.66 13.65
CA HIS A 20 9.17 -24.60 12.70
C HIS A 20 10.37 -24.00 11.96
N ALA A 21 11.58 -24.04 12.53
CA ALA A 21 12.79 -23.61 11.85
C ALA A 21 13.27 -24.62 10.79
N GLU A 22 13.02 -25.93 10.96
CA GLU A 22 13.30 -26.95 9.93
C GLU A 22 12.38 -26.86 8.71
N ILE A 23 11.13 -26.43 8.90
CA ILE A 23 10.17 -26.30 7.80
C ILE A 23 10.47 -25.07 6.93
N GLU A 24 11.07 -24.02 7.49
CA GLU A 24 11.37 -22.77 6.76
C GLU A 24 12.76 -22.77 6.10
N GLY A 25 13.64 -23.71 6.47
CA GLY A 25 15.01 -23.84 5.95
C GLY A 25 15.19 -24.77 4.74
N THR A 26 14.15 -25.50 4.32
CA THR A 26 14.24 -26.47 3.21
C THR A 26 13.49 -25.98 1.97
N THR A 27 14.06 -24.95 1.34
CA THR A 27 13.77 -24.54 -0.05
C THR A 27 14.00 -25.71 -1.01
N GLU A 28 13.14 -25.85 -2.03
CA GLU A 28 13.38 -26.48 -3.34
C GLU A 28 14.24 -27.76 -3.43
N ALA A 29 13.60 -28.94 -3.65
CA ALA A 29 14.13 -30.05 -4.45
C ALA A 29 13.07 -31.16 -4.69
N GLY A 30 12.94 -31.62 -5.94
CA GLY A 30 12.81 -33.05 -6.24
C GLY A 30 11.43 -33.74 -6.25
N GLU A 31 10.98 -34.00 -7.46
CA GLU A 31 10.08 -35.03 -8.01
C GLU A 31 9.87 -36.38 -7.27
N ALA A 32 8.69 -36.99 -7.54
CA ALA A 32 8.29 -38.42 -7.47
C ALA A 32 7.93 -39.13 -6.14
N THR A 33 6.62 -39.41 -6.00
CA THR A 33 5.96 -40.73 -5.85
C THR A 33 6.57 -41.82 -4.93
N THR A 34 5.92 -42.21 -3.82
CA THR A 34 5.09 -43.45 -3.64
C THR A 34 4.74 -43.75 -2.16
N THR A 35 3.46 -44.12 -1.96
CA THR A 35 2.82 -45.01 -0.95
C THR A 35 3.56 -45.53 0.29
N ALA A 36 2.91 -45.41 1.45
CA ALA A 36 2.53 -46.56 2.30
C ALA A 36 1.46 -46.19 3.35
N ALA A 37 0.45 -47.04 3.47
CA ALA A 37 -0.70 -46.93 4.38
C ALA A 37 -0.39 -47.46 5.78
N ALA A 38 -1.03 -46.89 6.81
CA ALA A 38 -1.36 -47.60 8.05
C ALA A 38 -2.59 -46.96 8.71
N ALA A 39 -3.53 -47.81 9.10
CA ALA A 39 -4.88 -47.49 9.53
C ALA A 39 -5.04 -47.41 11.06
N GLY A 40 -5.94 -46.52 11.48
CA GLY A 40 -6.70 -46.58 12.75
C GLY A 40 -6.19 -45.67 13.90
N PRO A 41 -7.04 -45.31 14.90
CA PRO A 41 -8.49 -45.49 15.04
C PRO A 41 -9.27 -44.15 15.11
N THR A 42 -10.58 -44.29 14.96
CA THR A 42 -11.64 -43.27 15.08
C THR A 42 -11.47 -42.31 16.26
N ALA A 43 -11.09 -41.07 15.98
CA ALA A 43 -11.14 -39.97 16.93
C ALA A 43 -12.46 -39.21 16.80
N ALA A 44 -13.13 -39.09 17.93
CA ALA A 44 -14.38 -38.39 18.14
C ALA A 44 -14.45 -37.05 17.39
N LYS A 45 -15.63 -36.78 16.82
CA LYS A 45 -16.00 -35.53 16.14
C LYS A 45 -15.79 -34.36 17.11
N ALA A 46 -14.60 -33.77 17.09
CA ALA A 46 -14.31 -32.53 17.76
C ALA A 46 -15.19 -31.45 17.13
N ALA A 47 -16.12 -30.90 17.92
CA ALA A 47 -16.85 -29.71 17.55
C ALA A 47 -15.82 -28.61 17.17
N PRO A 48 -15.99 -27.91 16.03
CA PRO A 48 -15.05 -26.88 15.64
C PRO A 48 -15.07 -25.78 16.70
N SER A 49 -13.92 -25.60 17.35
CA SER A 49 -13.65 -24.50 18.26
C SER A 49 -13.76 -23.18 17.50
N ALA A 50 -14.93 -22.54 17.63
CA ALA A 50 -15.25 -21.26 17.04
C ALA A 50 -14.53 -20.11 17.77
N THR A 51 -13.19 -20.06 17.67
CA THR A 51 -12.40 -18.85 18.04
C THR A 51 -11.09 -18.70 17.24
N GLY A 52 -10.91 -19.45 16.15
CA GLY A 52 -9.85 -19.17 15.17
C GLY A 52 -10.38 -18.25 14.09
N GLN A 53 -9.92 -16.99 14.03
CA GLN A 53 -10.21 -16.11 12.91
C GLN A 53 -9.77 -16.83 11.61
N ALA A 54 -10.74 -17.29 10.82
CA ALA A 54 -10.48 -18.08 9.62
C ALA A 54 -9.50 -17.30 8.73
N ARG A 55 -8.39 -17.95 8.35
CA ARG A 55 -7.40 -17.35 7.46
C ARG A 55 -8.12 -17.03 6.15
N VAL A 56 -8.19 -15.75 5.79
CA VAL A 56 -8.76 -15.32 4.50
C VAL A 56 -7.84 -15.88 3.41
N GLY A 57 -8.35 -16.81 2.61
CA GLY A 57 -7.59 -17.37 1.48
C GLY A 57 -7.30 -16.30 0.43
N VAL A 58 -6.19 -16.43 -0.30
CA VAL A 58 -5.74 -15.43 -1.29
C VAL A 58 -6.83 -15.08 -2.31
N ALA A 59 -7.56 -16.09 -2.82
CA ALA A 59 -8.67 -15.88 -3.75
C ALA A 59 -9.82 -15.06 -3.13
N THR A 60 -10.11 -15.28 -1.84
CA THR A 60 -11.12 -14.50 -1.12
C THR A 60 -10.64 -13.08 -0.83
N ALA A 61 -9.35 -12.90 -0.50
CA ALA A 61 -8.73 -11.58 -0.32
C ALA A 61 -8.76 -10.75 -1.62
N PHE A 62 -8.48 -11.38 -2.76
CA PHE A 62 -8.57 -10.77 -4.09
C PHE A 62 -9.98 -10.31 -4.43
N ARG A 63 -11.00 -11.16 -4.21
CA ARG A 63 -12.40 -10.76 -4.47
C ARG A 63 -12.85 -9.65 -3.53
N GLN A 64 -12.42 -9.69 -2.26
CA GLN A 64 -12.77 -8.70 -1.25
C GLN A 64 -12.02 -7.37 -1.39
N SER A 65 -10.91 -7.30 -2.13
CA SER A 65 -10.19 -6.04 -2.33
C SER A 65 -10.91 -5.10 -3.30
N PHE A 66 -11.78 -5.62 -4.18
CA PHE A 66 -12.66 -4.78 -4.99
C PHE A 66 -13.69 -4.04 -4.12
N ARG A 67 -13.95 -2.78 -4.46
CA ARG A 67 -14.97 -1.93 -3.82
C ARG A 67 -15.83 -1.31 -4.92
N PRO A 68 -17.16 -1.24 -4.76
CA PRO A 68 -17.98 -0.47 -5.67
C PRO A 68 -17.56 1.00 -5.67
N LEU A 69 -17.62 1.63 -6.83
CA LEU A 69 -17.32 3.04 -7.02
C LEU A 69 -18.49 3.87 -6.49
N ASP A 70 -18.22 4.82 -5.59
CA ASP A 70 -19.22 5.75 -5.06
C ASP A 70 -18.81 7.19 -5.38
N ILE A 71 -19.20 7.63 -6.58
CA ILE A 71 -18.77 8.92 -7.17
C ILE A 71 -19.21 10.09 -6.27
N ARG A 72 -20.45 10.07 -5.79
CA ARG A 72 -21.02 11.18 -5.01
C ARG A 72 -20.33 11.32 -3.67
N ALA A 73 -20.18 10.21 -2.93
CA ALA A 73 -19.54 10.26 -1.64
C ALA A 73 -18.05 10.63 -1.77
N ASP A 74 -17.38 10.19 -2.84
CA ASP A 74 -15.96 10.47 -3.06
C ASP A 74 -15.70 11.95 -3.37
N ILE A 75 -16.54 12.58 -4.19
CA ILE A 75 -16.47 14.04 -4.43
C ILE A 75 -16.73 14.80 -3.13
N ALA A 76 -17.74 14.42 -2.35
CA ALA A 76 -18.06 15.07 -1.07
C ALA A 76 -16.93 14.94 -0.04
N ALA A 77 -16.11 13.90 -0.12
CA ALA A 77 -15.00 13.67 0.80
C ALA A 77 -13.70 14.38 0.40
N LEU A 78 -13.60 14.90 -0.83
CA LEU A 78 -12.38 15.52 -1.36
C LEU A 78 -11.88 16.68 -0.49
N PRO A 79 -12.71 17.65 -0.03
CA PRO A 79 -12.23 18.75 0.80
C PRO A 79 -11.58 18.26 2.10
N TRP A 80 -12.21 17.27 2.74
CA TRP A 80 -11.67 16.65 3.94
C TRP A 80 -10.34 15.94 3.66
N LEU A 81 -10.28 15.20 2.54
CA LEU A 81 -9.09 14.47 2.10
C LEU A 81 -7.90 15.40 1.83
N ALA A 82 -8.16 16.53 1.16
CA ALA A 82 -7.16 17.52 0.82
C ALA A 82 -6.56 18.18 2.08
N ILE A 83 -7.36 18.37 3.13
CA ILE A 83 -6.88 19.05 4.35
C ILE A 83 -6.21 18.08 5.32
N HIS A 84 -6.74 16.86 5.46
CA HIS A 84 -6.36 15.94 6.55
C HIS A 84 -5.44 14.80 6.11
N THR A 85 -5.18 14.64 4.82
CA THR A 85 -4.37 13.52 4.32
C THR A 85 -3.21 13.98 3.44
N LYS A 86 -2.11 13.23 3.52
CA LYS A 86 -0.92 13.44 2.68
C LYS A 86 -1.08 12.87 1.26
N ALA A 87 -2.20 12.18 0.99
CA ALA A 87 -2.42 11.44 -0.24
C ALA A 87 -2.51 12.34 -1.48
N LEU A 88 -2.94 13.61 -1.31
CA LEU A 88 -2.96 14.59 -2.38
C LEU A 88 -1.67 15.44 -2.41
N TRP A 89 -1.28 16.00 -1.27
CA TRP A 89 -0.17 16.96 -1.22
C TRP A 89 1.20 16.36 -1.49
N LEU A 90 1.48 15.13 -1.02
CA LEU A 90 2.78 14.50 -1.23
C LEU A 90 3.09 14.30 -2.73
N PRO A 91 2.22 13.67 -3.54
CA PRO A 91 2.48 13.55 -4.97
C PRO A 91 2.48 14.90 -5.68
N LEU A 92 1.59 15.85 -5.32
CA LEU A 92 1.61 17.20 -5.92
C LEU A 92 2.93 17.93 -5.66
N LEU A 93 3.46 17.88 -4.44
CA LEU A 93 4.74 18.49 -4.10
C LEU A 93 5.87 17.84 -4.88
N LEU A 94 5.86 16.52 -5.04
CA LEU A 94 6.86 15.83 -5.87
C LEU A 94 6.77 16.28 -7.33
N ILE A 95 5.58 16.39 -7.91
CA ILE A 95 5.39 16.87 -9.30
C ILE A 95 5.94 18.29 -9.46
N VAL A 96 5.47 19.23 -8.62
CA VAL A 96 5.90 20.63 -8.69
C VAL A 96 7.40 20.75 -8.42
N GLY A 97 7.92 20.03 -7.43
CA GLY A 97 9.34 19.98 -7.10
C GLY A 97 10.17 19.41 -8.25
N SER A 98 9.71 18.35 -8.92
CA SER A 98 10.36 17.81 -10.12
C SER A 98 10.40 18.86 -11.24
N THR A 99 9.33 19.61 -11.45
CA THR A 99 9.28 20.66 -12.49
C THR A 99 10.27 21.78 -12.18
N VAL A 100 10.35 22.20 -10.92
CA VAL A 100 11.34 23.17 -10.45
C VAL A 100 12.76 22.66 -10.67
N VAL A 101 13.06 21.41 -10.27
CA VAL A 101 14.38 20.80 -10.49
C VAL A 101 14.75 20.83 -11.97
N ILE A 102 13.84 20.44 -12.86
CA ILE A 102 14.10 20.42 -14.31
C ILE A 102 14.31 21.83 -14.86
N ALA A 103 13.51 22.81 -14.42
CA ALA A 103 13.67 24.19 -14.83
C ALA A 103 15.06 24.76 -14.47
N PHE A 104 15.62 24.35 -13.32
CA PHE A 104 16.94 24.79 -12.86
C PHE A 104 18.10 24.00 -13.45
N THR A 105 17.95 22.69 -13.69
CA THR A 105 19.04 21.82 -14.17
C THR A 105 19.02 21.61 -15.68
N GLY A 106 17.97 22.06 -16.37
CA GLY A 106 17.71 21.74 -17.77
C GLY A 106 17.43 20.24 -17.99
N GLY A 107 17.16 19.46 -16.94
CA GLY A 107 16.83 18.03 -17.06
C GLY A 107 17.95 17.15 -17.62
N THR A 108 19.20 17.64 -17.69
CA THR A 108 20.33 16.93 -18.31
C THR A 108 20.98 15.89 -17.40
N ASN A 109 20.80 16.02 -16.08
CA ASN A 109 21.35 15.11 -15.09
C ASN A 109 20.42 13.91 -14.83
N LEU A 110 21.01 12.79 -14.37
CA LEU A 110 20.27 11.54 -14.10
C LEU A 110 19.07 11.74 -13.16
N VAL A 111 19.23 12.59 -12.13
CA VAL A 111 18.16 12.89 -11.17
C VAL A 111 17.00 13.62 -11.86
N GLY A 112 17.29 14.63 -12.69
CA GLY A 112 16.28 15.37 -13.44
C GLY A 112 15.53 14.48 -14.44
N GLN A 113 16.25 13.62 -15.15
CA GLN A 113 15.65 12.64 -16.08
C GLN A 113 14.76 11.64 -15.35
N PHE A 114 15.21 11.11 -14.21
CA PHE A 114 14.41 10.21 -13.38
C PHE A 114 13.13 10.90 -12.87
N MET A 115 13.26 12.12 -12.34
CA MET A 115 12.15 12.94 -11.86
C MET A 115 11.15 13.22 -12.98
N PHE A 116 11.64 13.58 -14.16
CA PHE A 116 10.80 13.80 -15.34
C PHE A 116 10.01 12.54 -15.70
N ALA A 117 10.69 11.40 -15.89
CA ALA A 117 10.06 10.16 -16.31
C ALA A 117 9.01 9.64 -15.32
N TYR A 118 9.25 9.76 -14.01
CA TYR A 118 8.35 9.21 -12.99
C TYR A 118 7.24 10.15 -12.54
N PHE A 119 7.48 11.47 -12.52
CA PHE A 119 6.56 12.42 -11.90
C PHE A 119 5.95 13.43 -12.88
N ILE A 120 6.46 13.57 -14.11
CA ILE A 120 5.97 14.60 -15.04
C ILE A 120 5.53 14.00 -16.36
N GLN A 121 6.35 13.16 -16.97
CA GLN A 121 6.04 12.50 -18.23
C GLN A 121 4.73 11.73 -18.10
N THR A 122 3.83 11.94 -19.06
CA THR A 122 2.47 11.41 -18.98
C THR A 122 2.43 9.91 -19.33
N PRO A 123 1.79 9.06 -18.49
CA PRO A 123 1.24 9.36 -17.17
C PRO A 123 2.32 9.40 -16.08
N ALA A 124 2.21 10.32 -15.13
CA ALA A 124 3.15 10.42 -13.99
C ALA A 124 2.98 9.24 -13.02
N ILE A 125 3.54 8.09 -13.37
CA ILE A 125 3.36 6.80 -12.69
C ILE A 125 3.65 6.93 -11.19
N GLY A 126 4.77 7.58 -10.83
CA GLY A 126 5.16 7.77 -9.44
C GLY A 126 4.11 8.58 -8.66
N GLY A 127 3.75 9.76 -9.16
CA GLY A 127 2.76 10.63 -8.52
C GLY A 127 1.41 9.94 -8.36
N VAL A 128 0.89 9.36 -9.44
CA VAL A 128 -0.43 8.72 -9.48
C VAL A 128 -0.47 7.47 -8.58
N PHE A 129 0.58 6.64 -8.60
CA PHE A 129 0.67 5.46 -7.75
C PHE A 129 0.72 5.86 -6.28
N LEU A 130 1.54 6.85 -5.91
CA LEU A 130 1.56 7.38 -4.54
C LEU A 130 0.18 7.89 -4.12
N ALA A 131 -0.49 8.66 -4.98
CA ALA A 131 -1.82 9.17 -4.70
C ALA A 131 -2.80 8.04 -4.35
N GLY A 132 -2.86 7.01 -5.20
CA GLY A 132 -3.73 5.86 -4.99
C GLY A 132 -3.36 5.01 -3.77
N PHE A 133 -2.06 4.77 -3.56
CA PHE A 133 -1.59 3.94 -2.46
C PHE A 133 -1.78 4.62 -1.10
N LEU A 134 -1.64 5.94 -1.01
CA LEU A 134 -1.85 6.67 0.24
C LEU A 134 -3.34 7.01 0.50
N ALA A 135 -4.18 7.07 -0.54
CA ALA A 135 -5.59 7.45 -0.42
C ALA A 135 -6.39 6.54 0.53
N PRO A 136 -7.00 7.01 1.62
CA PRO A 136 -7.87 6.16 2.43
C PRO A 136 -9.19 5.82 1.71
N ARG A 137 -9.64 6.69 0.81
CA ARG A 137 -10.80 6.55 -0.08
C ARG A 137 -10.62 7.43 -1.33
N ALA A 138 -11.52 7.32 -2.32
CA ALA A 138 -11.51 8.16 -3.52
C ALA A 138 -10.17 8.14 -4.31
N SER A 139 -9.51 6.98 -4.37
CA SER A 139 -8.19 6.86 -5.02
C SER A 139 -8.22 7.21 -6.51
N TRP A 140 -9.29 6.84 -7.22
CA TRP A 140 -9.50 7.21 -8.63
C TRP A 140 -9.50 8.73 -8.82
N LEU A 141 -10.20 9.46 -7.95
CA LEU A 141 -10.34 10.91 -8.00
C LEU A 141 -9.01 11.60 -7.70
N LEU A 142 -8.26 11.11 -6.69
CA LEU A 142 -6.91 11.60 -6.44
C LEU A 142 -5.98 11.31 -7.62
N GLY A 143 -6.12 10.16 -8.28
CA GLY A 143 -5.41 9.83 -9.51
C GLY A 143 -5.69 10.81 -10.65
N VAL A 144 -6.97 11.17 -10.86
CA VAL A 144 -7.39 12.20 -11.84
C VAL A 144 -6.71 13.53 -11.54
N LEU A 145 -6.79 14.01 -10.29
CA LEU A 145 -6.22 15.30 -9.89
C LEU A 145 -4.70 15.35 -10.06
N VAL A 146 -4.02 14.28 -9.66
CA VAL A 146 -2.56 14.18 -9.74
C VAL A 146 -2.11 14.03 -11.20
N GLY A 147 -2.83 13.25 -12.01
CA GLY A 147 -2.59 13.16 -13.45
C GLY A 147 -2.78 14.51 -14.15
N LEU A 148 -3.84 15.25 -13.80
CA LEU A 148 -4.08 16.59 -14.33
C LEU A 148 -2.98 17.59 -13.94
N ALA A 149 -2.56 17.58 -12.67
CA ALA A 149 -1.44 18.42 -12.22
C ALA A 149 -0.13 18.09 -12.96
N SER A 150 0.17 16.81 -13.17
CA SER A 150 1.30 16.38 -13.99
C SER A 150 1.17 16.84 -15.44
N ALA A 151 -0.01 16.74 -16.07
CA ALA A 151 -0.23 17.20 -17.44
C ALA A 151 -0.02 18.71 -17.57
N LEU A 152 -0.48 19.51 -16.59
CA LEU A 152 -0.21 20.95 -16.54
C LEU A 152 1.27 21.25 -16.41
N CYS A 153 1.99 20.54 -15.54
CA CYS A 153 3.44 20.71 -15.39
C CYS A 153 4.21 20.25 -16.63
N TYR A 154 3.76 19.19 -17.29
CA TYR A 154 4.30 18.73 -18.57
C TYR A 154 4.11 19.78 -19.67
N ALA A 155 2.94 20.41 -19.74
CA ALA A 155 2.68 21.51 -20.66
C ALA A 155 3.60 22.71 -20.40
N VAL A 156 3.81 23.09 -19.13
CA VAL A 156 4.79 24.13 -18.75
C VAL A 156 6.18 23.77 -19.25
N ILE A 157 6.63 22.52 -19.08
CA ILE A 157 7.93 22.08 -19.57
C ILE A 157 8.03 22.16 -21.09
N ILE A 158 7.00 21.70 -21.83
CA ILE A 158 7.01 21.79 -23.30
C ILE A 158 7.12 23.25 -23.77
N LEU A 159 6.40 24.17 -23.13
CA LEU A 159 6.32 25.56 -23.58
C LEU A 159 7.56 26.39 -23.23
N PHE A 160 8.15 26.16 -22.06
CA PHE A 160 9.24 26.99 -21.54
C PHE A 160 10.62 26.30 -21.57
N PHE A 161 10.64 24.97 -21.61
CA PHE A 161 11.86 24.15 -21.56
C PHE A 161 11.82 23.01 -22.61
N PRO A 162 11.51 23.29 -23.89
CA PRO A 162 11.25 22.25 -24.90
C PRO A 162 12.39 21.26 -25.11
N THR A 163 13.64 21.72 -24.93
CA THR A 163 14.84 20.90 -25.11
C THR A 163 15.00 19.80 -24.07
N THR A 164 14.23 19.83 -22.97
CA THR A 164 14.23 18.74 -21.97
C THR A 164 13.34 17.58 -22.40
N VAL A 165 12.43 17.81 -23.36
CA VAL A 165 11.48 16.81 -23.87
C VAL A 165 11.94 16.26 -25.21
N ALA A 166 12.53 17.10 -26.06
CA ALA A 166 12.99 16.73 -27.39
C ALA A 166 14.35 17.38 -27.69
N ALA A 167 15.18 16.71 -28.50
CA ALA A 167 16.49 17.22 -28.89
C ALA A 167 16.41 18.51 -29.74
N THR A 168 15.27 18.74 -30.40
CA THR A 168 14.96 19.94 -31.17
C THR A 168 13.70 20.60 -30.62
N THR A 169 13.61 21.92 -30.76
CA THR A 169 12.40 22.65 -30.36
C THR A 169 11.20 22.17 -31.19
N PRO A 170 10.11 21.68 -30.55
CA PRO A 170 8.94 21.20 -31.26
C PRO A 170 8.24 22.37 -31.96
N THR A 171 7.57 22.06 -33.07
CA THR A 171 6.69 23.03 -33.72
C THR A 171 5.48 23.34 -32.84
N THR A 172 4.81 24.47 -33.07
CA THR A 172 3.60 24.83 -32.32
C THR A 172 2.51 23.76 -32.41
N SER A 173 2.36 23.11 -33.57
CA SER A 173 1.40 22.00 -33.75
C SER A 173 1.78 20.80 -32.90
N GLN A 174 3.04 20.37 -32.94
CA GLN A 174 3.55 19.24 -32.13
C GLN A 174 3.40 19.49 -30.63
N ALA A 175 3.72 20.71 -30.17
CA ALA A 175 3.54 21.10 -28.78
C ALA A 175 2.05 21.04 -28.37
N THR A 176 1.16 21.57 -29.22
CA THR A 176 -0.29 21.56 -28.97
C THR A 176 -0.82 20.13 -28.88
N ASP A 177 -0.48 19.27 -29.84
CA ASP A 177 -0.91 17.87 -29.87
C ASP A 177 -0.43 17.11 -28.63
N ALA A 178 0.82 17.29 -28.22
CA ALA A 178 1.37 16.67 -27.02
C ALA A 178 0.67 17.15 -25.74
N ILE A 179 0.38 18.44 -25.63
CA ILE A 179 -0.34 19.02 -24.48
C ILE A 179 -1.78 18.50 -24.41
N VAL A 180 -2.49 18.49 -25.53
CA VAL A 180 -3.86 17.96 -25.61
C VAL A 180 -3.89 16.48 -25.25
N ALA A 181 -2.97 15.69 -25.81
CA ALA A 181 -2.83 14.27 -25.49
C ALA A 181 -2.56 14.07 -23.99
N ALA A 182 -1.66 14.87 -23.39
CA ALA A 182 -1.36 14.78 -21.97
C ALA A 182 -2.57 15.12 -21.09
N LEU A 183 -3.33 16.17 -21.42
CA LEU A 183 -4.51 16.59 -20.67
C LEU A 183 -5.66 15.57 -20.71
N VAL A 184 -5.76 14.76 -21.76
CA VAL A 184 -6.78 13.70 -21.87
C VAL A 184 -6.29 12.39 -21.28
N LEU A 185 -5.07 11.98 -21.62
CA LEU A 185 -4.54 10.67 -21.24
C LEU A 185 -4.14 10.64 -19.76
N SER A 186 -3.53 11.71 -19.23
CA SER A 186 -3.01 11.70 -17.87
C SER A 186 -4.09 11.55 -16.80
N PRO A 187 -5.23 12.28 -16.84
CA PRO A 187 -6.29 12.07 -15.85
C PRO A 187 -6.93 10.69 -15.96
N THR A 188 -7.10 10.19 -17.19
CA THR A 188 -7.70 8.87 -17.47
C THR A 188 -6.84 7.74 -16.92
N MET A 189 -5.54 7.75 -17.27
CA MET A 189 -4.56 6.80 -16.74
C MET A 189 -4.34 7.00 -15.24
N GLY A 190 -4.37 8.26 -14.79
CA GLY A 190 -4.36 8.69 -13.41
C GLY A 190 -5.39 7.93 -12.57
N ALA A 191 -6.66 8.01 -12.99
CA ALA A 191 -7.75 7.31 -12.33
C ALA A 191 -7.50 5.81 -12.23
N PHE A 192 -7.09 5.19 -13.34
CA PHE A 192 -6.88 3.75 -13.44
C PHE A 192 -5.73 3.26 -12.54
N PHE A 193 -4.55 3.86 -12.66
CA PHE A 193 -3.38 3.43 -11.88
C PHE A 193 -3.55 3.72 -10.38
N ALA A 194 -4.16 4.84 -10.00
CA ALA A 194 -4.42 5.11 -8.59
C ALA A 194 -5.47 4.14 -8.00
N ALA A 195 -6.49 3.77 -8.78
CA ALA A 195 -7.43 2.73 -8.38
C ALA A 195 -6.74 1.38 -8.20
N ALA A 196 -5.87 0.97 -9.14
CA ALA A 196 -5.07 -0.25 -9.05
C ALA A 196 -4.14 -0.26 -7.82
N ALA A 197 -3.47 0.86 -7.52
CA ALA A 197 -2.61 0.99 -6.35
C ALA A 197 -3.39 0.83 -5.03
N ALA A 198 -4.59 1.43 -4.94
CA ALA A 198 -5.45 1.29 -3.77
C ALA A 198 -5.98 -0.14 -3.61
N TRP A 199 -6.32 -0.79 -4.73
CA TRP A 199 -6.69 -2.20 -4.76
C TRP A 199 -5.55 -3.09 -4.25
N TYR A 200 -4.32 -2.88 -4.74
CA TYR A 200 -3.14 -3.63 -4.35
C TYR A 200 -2.86 -3.49 -2.84
N ARG A 201 -2.92 -2.27 -2.31
CA ARG A 201 -2.78 -2.03 -0.86
C ARG A 201 -3.81 -2.82 -0.05
N ARG A 202 -5.07 -2.83 -0.49
CA ARG A 202 -6.15 -3.53 0.23
C ARG A 202 -5.99 -5.05 0.14
N PHE A 203 -5.58 -5.55 -1.02
CA PHE A 203 -5.23 -6.95 -1.20
C PHE A 203 -4.13 -7.36 -0.22
N LEU A 204 -3.03 -6.60 -0.13
CA LEU A 204 -1.94 -6.87 0.83
C LEU A 204 -2.41 -6.86 2.29
N GLN A 205 -3.35 -5.98 2.65
CA GLN A 205 -3.93 -5.91 4.00
C GLN A 205 -4.83 -7.11 4.33
N LEU A 206 -5.49 -7.69 3.33
CA LEU A 206 -6.35 -8.87 3.48
C LEU A 206 -5.54 -10.17 3.48
N SER A 207 -4.49 -10.24 2.67
CA SER A 207 -3.63 -11.41 2.52
C SER A 207 -2.67 -11.63 3.70
N ASN A 208 -2.43 -10.61 4.53
CA ASN A 208 -1.58 -10.74 5.72
C ASN A 208 -2.41 -10.82 7.03
N PRO A 209 -2.75 -12.02 7.52
CA PRO A 209 -3.53 -12.19 8.74
C PRO A 209 -2.82 -11.71 10.01
N ASN A 210 -1.48 -11.74 10.05
CA ASN A 210 -0.70 -11.27 11.21
C ASN A 210 -0.80 -9.75 11.41
N ARG A 211 -0.94 -8.98 10.32
CA ARG A 211 -1.01 -7.51 10.39
C ARG A 211 -2.27 -7.02 11.12
N ARG A 212 -3.40 -7.70 10.95
CA ARG A 212 -4.67 -7.38 11.64
C ARG A 212 -4.61 -7.73 13.13
N GLN A 213 -3.97 -8.84 13.50
CA GLN A 213 -3.78 -9.23 14.90
C GLN A 213 -2.84 -8.28 15.67
N GLN A 214 -1.85 -7.70 15.00
CA GLN A 214 -0.98 -6.69 15.64
C GLN A 214 -1.72 -5.37 15.90
N GLN A 215 -2.56 -4.90 14.96
CA GLN A 215 -3.35 -3.68 15.17
C GLN A 215 -4.38 -3.83 16.30
N SER A 216 -5.02 -4.99 16.46
CA SER A 216 -5.94 -5.24 17.57
C SER A 216 -5.22 -5.35 18.92
N LYS A 217 -4.02 -5.95 18.96
CA LYS A 217 -3.19 -6.01 20.17
C LYS A 217 -2.64 -4.65 20.60
N ALA A 218 -2.21 -3.81 19.66
CA ALA A 218 -1.71 -2.47 19.96
C ALA A 218 -2.80 -1.60 20.61
N LYS A 219 -4.02 -1.62 20.07
CA LYS A 219 -5.15 -0.86 20.61
C LYS A 219 -5.64 -1.37 21.97
N GLY A 220 -5.38 -2.64 22.31
CA GLY A 220 -5.74 -3.23 23.61
C GLY A 220 -4.82 -2.85 24.77
N ASN A 221 -3.60 -2.38 24.50
CA ASN A 221 -2.63 -2.00 25.55
C ASN A 221 -2.75 -0.54 26.01
N ASP A 222 -3.41 0.33 25.25
CA ASP A 222 -3.60 1.75 25.60
C ASP A 222 -4.66 1.99 26.68
N GLY A 223 -5.40 0.94 27.10
CA GLY A 223 -6.46 1.03 28.10
C GLY A 223 -6.06 0.70 29.53
N ARG A 224 -4.79 0.43 29.83
CA ARG A 224 -4.39 -0.25 31.09
C ARG A 224 -3.35 0.49 31.93
N THR A 225 -3.47 1.81 32.14
CA THR A 225 -2.64 2.55 33.11
C THR A 225 -3.32 3.74 33.81
N ARG A 226 -4.65 3.71 34.05
CA ARG A 226 -5.34 4.78 34.82
C ARG A 226 -6.19 4.29 36.01
N SER A 227 -5.79 3.25 36.73
CA SER A 227 -6.50 2.87 37.98
C SER A 227 -5.60 2.36 39.12
N SER A 228 -4.51 3.05 39.43
CA SER A 228 -3.72 2.71 40.62
C SER A 228 -3.16 3.94 41.34
N GLY A 229 -4.00 4.94 41.60
CA GLY A 229 -3.59 6.18 42.27
C GLY A 229 -4.51 6.70 43.37
N GLN A 230 -5.52 5.94 43.81
CA GLN A 230 -6.54 6.45 44.75
C GLN A 230 -6.76 5.53 45.96
N LYS A 231 -5.69 5.22 46.70
CA LYS A 231 -5.76 4.70 48.08
C LYS A 231 -4.49 5.08 48.86
N ALA A 232 -4.35 6.36 49.20
CA ALA A 232 -3.41 6.81 50.24
C ALA A 232 -3.88 8.17 50.77
N GLY A 233 -4.82 8.16 51.72
CA GLY A 233 -5.37 9.40 52.27
C GLY A 233 -6.54 9.16 53.22
N ALA A 234 -6.42 8.17 54.11
CA ALA A 234 -7.34 8.01 55.23
C ALA A 234 -6.62 7.21 56.32
N ARG A 235 -5.78 7.92 57.09
CA ARG A 235 -5.36 7.56 58.46
C ARG A 235 -4.33 8.60 58.95
N ARG A 236 -4.83 9.65 59.58
CA ARG A 236 -4.59 10.04 60.98
C ARG A 236 -4.97 11.49 61.18
#